data_AF-A0A7X9B7X9-F1
#
_entry.id   AF-A0A7X9B7X9-F1
#
_cell.length_a   1.000
_cell.length_b   1.000
_cell.length_c   1.000
_cell.angle_alpha   90.00
_cell.angle_beta   90.00
_cell.angle_gamma   90.00
#
_symmetry.space_group_name_H-M   'P 1'
#
loop_
_entity.id
_entity.type
_entity.pdbx_description
1 polymer ?
#
loop_
_entity_poly.entity_id
_entity_poly.type
_entity_poly.pdbx_seq_one_letter_code
_entity_poly.pdbx_strand_id
1 'polypeptide(L)' 'MFEQNTFDSIKIGLASPEKIRQWSKGEVKKPETINYRTLKPEKEGLFCEKIFGPTKDWECHCGKYKRVRYKG' A
#
# COMPACT_ATOMS: atom_id res chain seq x y z
N MET A 1 -14.08 19.84 3.21
CA MET A 1 -15.28 19.50 4.00
C MET A 1 -15.38 17.99 3.98
N PHE A 2 -15.11 17.25 5.04
CA PHE A 2 -15.33 17.50 6.46
C PHE A 2 -14.21 16.92 7.31
N GLU A 3 -13.66 17.72 8.21
CA GLU A 3 -13.27 17.23 9.54
C GLU A 3 -13.83 18.24 10.54
N GLN A 4 -14.99 17.94 11.11
CA GLN A 4 -15.28 18.45 12.43
C GLN A 4 -14.55 17.50 13.38
N ASN A 5 -13.55 18.00 14.11
CA ASN A 5 -12.76 17.22 15.07
C ASN A 5 -13.71 16.55 16.09
N THR A 6 -14.11 15.32 15.80
CA THR A 6 -15.06 14.51 16.58
C THR A 6 -14.35 13.59 17.56
N PHE A 7 -13.15 13.98 18.00
CA PHE A 7 -12.33 13.19 18.90
C PHE A 7 -12.22 13.90 20.24
N ASP A 8 -12.73 13.28 21.31
CA ASP A 8 -12.67 13.84 22.67
C ASP A 8 -11.26 13.74 23.27
N SER A 9 -10.45 12.77 22.84
CA SER A 9 -9.05 12.60 23.29
C SER A 9 -8.25 11.70 22.34
N ILE A 10 -6.92 11.84 22.38
CA ILE A 10 -5.96 11.01 21.64
C ILE A 10 -5.14 10.21 22.65
N LYS A 11 -4.92 8.92 22.38
CA LYS A 11 -4.13 8.02 23.23
C LYS A 11 -2.92 7.51 22.47
N ILE A 12 -1.79 7.40 23.17
CA ILE A 12 -0.55 6.81 22.69
C ILE A 12 -0.16 5.63 23.58
N GLY A 13 0.43 4.60 22.98
CA GLY A 13 0.87 3.41 23.70
C GLY A 13 1.75 2.54 22.81
N LEU A 14 2.39 1.55 23.41
CA LEU A 14 3.22 0.60 22.68
C LEU A 14 2.36 -0.29 21.77
N ALA A 15 2.81 -0.52 20.54
CA ALA A 15 2.16 -1.43 19.61
C ALA A 15 2.70 -2.86 19.83
N SER A 16 1.80 -3.82 20.02
CA SER A 16 2.18 -5.24 20.06
C SER A 16 2.52 -5.75 18.65
N PRO A 17 3.28 -6.86 18.53
CA PRO A 17 3.56 -7.49 17.23
C PRO A 17 2.29 -7.86 16.44
N GLU A 18 1.22 -8.26 17.12
CA GLU A 18 -0.08 -8.54 16.51
C GLU A 18 -0.70 -7.28 15.91
N LYS A 19 -0.64 -6.15 16.63
CA LYS A 19 -1.15 -4.86 16.17
C LYS A 19 -0.39 -4.36 14.95
N ILE A 20 0.93 -4.53 14.92
CA ILE A 20 1.77 -4.19 13.75
C ILE A 20 1.35 -5.02 12.53
N ARG A 21 1.13 -6.32 12.71
CA ARG A 21 0.66 -7.20 11.62
C ARG A 21 -0.74 -6.86 11.15
N GLN A 22 -1.64 -6.44 12.05
CA GLN A 22 -2.99 -6.00 11.70
C GLN A 22 -3.00 -4.75 10.83
N TRP A 23 -2.07 -3.82 11.06
CA TRP A 23 -1.92 -2.61 10.24
C TRP A 23 -1.33 -2.91 8.87
N SER A 24 -0.42 -3.88 8.81
CA SER A 24 0.24 -4.27 7.57
C SER A 24 -0.75 -4.82 6.54
N LYS A 25 -0.52 -4.48 5.27
CA LYS A 25 -1.24 -5.01 4.10
C LYS A 25 -0.45 -6.10 3.37
N GLY A 26 0.74 -6.44 3.85
CA GLY A 26 1.61 -7.46 3.28
C GLY A 26 3.05 -7.35 3.79
N GLU A 27 3.83 -8.41 3.56
CA GLU A 27 5.23 -8.50 4.00
C GLU A 27 6.18 -8.13 2.86
N VAL A 28 7.15 -7.25 3.15
CA VAL A 28 8.26 -6.95 2.24
C VAL A 28 9.38 -7.96 2.50
N LYS A 29 9.73 -8.74 1.47
CA LYS A 29 10.72 -9.82 1.58
C LYS A 29 12.06 -9.47 0.96
N LYS A 30 12.07 -8.50 0.05
CA LYS A 30 13.26 -8.15 -0.70
C LYS A 30 13.62 -6.67 -0.57
N PRO A 31 14.92 -6.32 -0.61
CA PRO A 31 15.37 -4.95 -0.48
C PRO A 31 15.22 -4.12 -1.77
N GLU A 32 14.85 -4.74 -2.89
CA GLU A 32 14.76 -4.01 -4.16
C GLU A 32 13.61 -2.99 -4.16
N THR A 33 13.79 -1.92 -4.93
CA THR A 33 12.88 -0.78 -4.99
C THR A 33 12.08 -0.80 -6.30
N ILE A 34 12.69 -0.30 -7.37
CA ILE A 34 12.13 -0.19 -8.70
C ILE A 34 13.10 -0.74 -9.73
N ASN A 35 12.54 -1.25 -10.82
CA ASN A 35 13.32 -1.68 -11.96
C ASN A 35 13.89 -0.46 -12.69
N TYR A 36 15.21 -0.42 -12.92
CA TYR A 36 15.87 0.72 -13.57
C TYR A 36 15.44 0.96 -15.03
N ARG A 37 14.98 -0.07 -15.74
CA ARG A 37 14.56 0.06 -17.15
C ARG A 37 13.10 0.41 -17.29
N THR A 38 12.24 -0.32 -16.58
CA THR A 38 10.78 -0.18 -16.74
C THR A 38 10.18 0.83 -15.78
N LEU A 39 10.95 1.28 -14.77
CA LEU A 39 10.49 2.11 -13.67
C LEU A 39 9.32 1.50 -12.88
N LYS A 40 9.06 0.20 -13.07
CA LYS A 40 8.03 -0.52 -12.34
C LYS A 40 8.56 -0.99 -10.98
N PRO A 41 7.75 -0.94 -9.92
CA PRO A 41 8.14 -1.48 -8.63
C PRO A 41 8.40 -2.98 -8.68
N GLU A 42 9.43 -3.43 -7.95
CA GLU A 42 9.76 -4.84 -7.87
C GLU A 42 8.77 -5.61 -6.97
N LYS A 43 8.47 -6.86 -7.35
CA LYS A 43 7.54 -7.70 -6.61
C LYS A 43 8.15 -8.13 -5.27
N GLU A 44 7.41 -7.93 -4.19
CA GLU A 44 7.86 -8.14 -2.79
C GLU A 44 8.98 -7.18 -2.34
N GLY A 45 9.27 -6.16 -3.13
CA GLY A 45 10.19 -5.07 -2.79
C GLY A 45 9.54 -3.98 -1.96
N LEU A 46 10.33 -2.95 -1.65
CA LEU A 46 9.93 -1.82 -0.80
C LEU A 46 8.76 -1.01 -1.36
N PHE A 47 8.55 -1.02 -2.69
CA PHE A 47 7.47 -0.32 -3.36
C PHE A 47 6.42 -1.26 -3.98
N CYS A 48 6.31 -2.50 -3.49
CA CYS A 48 5.45 -3.50 -4.11
C CYS A 48 3.97 -3.06 -4.18
N GLU A 49 3.45 -2.98 -5.40
CA GLU A 49 2.07 -2.54 -5.66
C GLU A 49 1.00 -3.46 -5.05
N LYS A 50 1.36 -4.72 -4.73
CA LYS A 50 0.47 -5.65 -4.04
C LYS A 50 0.26 -5.28 -2.57
N ILE A 51 1.27 -4.69 -1.94
CA ILE A 51 1.26 -4.35 -0.51
C ILE A 51 0.72 -2.93 -0.33
N PHE A 52 1.23 -1.99 -1.10
CA PHE A 52 0.97 -0.56 -0.92
C PHE A 52 -0.12 0.00 -1.85
N GLY A 53 -0.53 -0.77 -2.85
CA GLY A 53 -1.51 -0.36 -3.86
C GLY A 53 -0.88 0.01 -5.21
N PRO A 54 -1.71 0.21 -6.25
CA PRO A 54 -1.24 0.45 -7.60
C PRO A 54 -0.58 1.84 -7.76
N THR A 55 0.46 1.94 -8.59
CA THR A 55 1.12 3.24 -8.89
C THR A 55 0.23 4.16 -9.72
N LYS A 56 -0.70 3.59 -10.50
CA LYS A 56 -1.61 4.31 -11.38
C LYS A 56 -3.05 3.94 -11.05
N ASP A 57 -3.92 4.93 -11.11
CA ASP A 57 -5.35 4.72 -10.86
C ASP A 57 -5.93 3.63 -11.76
N TRP A 58 -6.53 2.62 -11.12
CA TRP A 58 -7.24 1.53 -11.80
C TRP A 58 -6.37 0.72 -12.78
N GLU A 59 -5.04 0.68 -12.59
CA GLU A 59 -4.12 -0.14 -13.38
C GLU A 59 -3.32 -1.10 -12.48
N CYS A 60 -3.45 -2.40 -12.73
CA CYS A 60 -2.66 -3.40 -12.02
C CYS A 60 -1.24 -3.53 -12.58
N HIS A 61 -0.30 -4.03 -11.77
CA HIS A 61 1.13 -4.22 -12.12
C HIS A 61 1.40 -4.87 -13.50
N CYS A 62 0.70 -5.98 -13.78
CA CYS A 62 0.86 -6.73 -15.02
C CYS A 62 0.16 -6.07 -16.23
N GLY A 63 -0.63 -5.02 -15.99
CA GLY A 63 -1.38 -4.30 -17.01
C GLY A 63 -2.60 -5.04 -17.58
N LYS A 64 -3.01 -6.18 -17.01
CA LYS A 64 -4.20 -6.93 -17.45
C LYS A 64 -5.50 -6.16 -17.17
N TYR A 65 -5.61 -5.56 -15.98
CA TYR A 65 -6.74 -4.74 -15.59
C TYR A 65 -6.32 -3.28 -15.66
N LYS A 66 -7.00 -2.52 -16.54
CA LYS A 66 -6.79 -1.08 -16.76
C LYS A 66 -8.13 -0.40 -16.94
N ARG A 67 -8.25 0.82 -16.40
CA ARG A 67 -9.43 1.72 -16.44
C ARG A 67 -10.45 1.44 -15.34
N VAL A 68 -11.25 2.47 -15.07
CA VAL A 68 -12.28 2.53 -14.01
C VAL A 68 -13.29 1.38 -14.06
N ARG A 69 -13.52 0.75 -15.21
CA ARG A 69 -14.45 -0.39 -15.34
C ARG A 69 -14.06 -1.63 -14.52
N TYR A 70 -12.80 -1.75 -14.13
CA TYR A 70 -12.30 -2.82 -13.24
C TYR A 70 -12.16 -2.34 -11.79
N LYS A 71 -12.90 -1.29 -11.42
CA LYS A 71 -12.95 -0.81 -10.04
C LYS A 71 -13.45 -1.92 -9.11
N GLY A 72 -12.60 -2.30 -8.17
CA GLY A 72 -12.82 -3.34 -7.18
C GLY A 72 -11.70 -3.31 -6.14
#